data_AF-A0A2S4N6F1-F1
#
_entry.id   AF-A0A2S4N6F1-F1
#
_cell.length_a   1.000
_cell.length_b   1.000
_cell.length_c   1.000
_cell.angle_alpha   90.00
_cell.angle_beta   90.00
_cell.angle_gamma   90.00
#
_symmetry.space_group_name_H-M   'P 1'
#
loop_
_entity.id
_entity.type
_entity.pdbx_description
1 polymer ?
#
loop_
_entity_poly.entity_id
_entity_poly.type
_entity_poly.pdbx_seq_one_letter_code
_entity_poly.pdbx_strand_id
1 'polypeptide(L)'
;MEFFKKNMFLLSLISGAISYVFIAYQQIGINRTVGWAYQDKYFSIILLLLLCAIFILIFGLLKITKIQTNNRLSIINIILIFVSLITNEFISHIAAIFISLTNFMIFLVNIILSIRNRKRYKY
;
A
#
# COMPACT_ATOMS: atom_id res chain seq x y z
N MET A 1 -15.37 5.28 13.51
CA MET A 1 -15.15 4.25 12.45
C MET A 1 -15.67 4.69 11.07
N GLU A 2 -16.74 5.48 10.97
CA GLU A 2 -17.30 5.92 9.67
C GLU A 2 -16.38 6.85 8.87
N PHE A 3 -15.58 7.68 9.56
CA PHE A 3 -14.58 8.54 8.93
C PHE A 3 -13.60 7.74 8.04
N PHE A 4 -13.11 6.60 8.54
CA PHE A 4 -12.21 5.73 7.79
C PHE A 4 -12.88 5.08 6.57
N LYS A 5 -14.17 4.71 6.64
CA LYS A 5 -14.91 4.21 5.44
C LYS A 5 -14.98 5.26 4.36
N LYS A 6 -15.42 6.48 4.72
CA LYS A 6 -15.71 7.54 3.77
C LYS A 6 -14.43 8.06 3.09
N ASN A 7 -13.33 8.09 3.85
CA ASN A 7 -12.07 8.69 3.45
C ASN A 7 -10.99 7.65 3.09
N MET A 8 -11.31 6.36 3.07
CA MET A 8 -10.32 5.28 2.83
C MET A 8 -9.54 5.46 1.53
N PHE A 9 -10.25 5.80 0.45
CA PHE A 9 -9.63 6.13 -0.83
C PHE A 9 -8.66 7.31 -0.72
N LEU A 10 -9.07 8.36 -0.01
CA LEU A 10 -8.27 9.56 0.18
C LEU A 10 -7.03 9.27 1.06
N LEU A 11 -7.17 8.41 2.06
CA LEU A 11 -6.06 7.92 2.88
C LEU A 11 -5.07 7.08 2.07
N SER A 12 -5.55 6.18 1.20
CA SER A 12 -4.69 5.45 0.27
C SER A 12 -3.95 6.40 -0.68
N LEU A 13 -4.62 7.45 -1.16
CA LEU A 13 -4.04 8.45 -2.05
C LEU A 13 -2.94 9.26 -1.33
N ILE A 14 -3.21 9.72 -0.10
CA ILE A 14 -2.22 10.39 0.75
C ILE A 14 -1.03 9.47 1.01
N SER A 15 -1.26 8.19 1.36
CA SER A 15 -0.16 7.25 1.56
C SER A 15 0.69 7.06 0.31
N GLY A 16 0.08 7.00 -0.88
CA GLY A 16 0.81 6.93 -2.14
C GLY A 16 1.64 8.18 -2.42
N ALA A 17 1.09 9.37 -2.15
CA ALA A 17 1.80 10.63 -2.30
C ALA A 17 3.01 10.74 -1.35
N ILE A 18 2.84 10.35 -0.08
CA ILE A 18 3.94 10.31 0.90
C ILE A 18 5.03 9.34 0.42
N SER A 19 4.66 8.12 0.02
CA SER A 19 5.61 7.16 -0.54
C SER A 19 6.42 7.76 -1.69
N TYR A 20 5.76 8.45 -2.62
CA TYR A 20 6.43 9.07 -3.77
C TYR A 20 7.43 10.16 -3.36
N VAL A 21 7.09 11.03 -2.41
CA VAL A 21 7.98 12.11 -1.94
C VAL A 21 9.26 11.56 -1.30
N PHE A 22 9.15 10.53 -0.45
CA PHE A 22 10.33 9.90 0.17
C PHE A 22 11.29 9.31 -0.87
N ILE A 23 10.76 8.80 -1.98
CA ILE A 23 11.54 8.18 -3.05
C ILE A 23 12.22 9.23 -3.91
N ALA A 24 11.51 10.30 -4.27
CA ALA A 24 12.06 11.41 -5.01
C ALA A 24 13.26 12.05 -4.26
N TYR A 25 13.18 12.12 -2.93
CA TYR A 25 14.28 12.61 -2.10
C TYR A 25 15.53 11.70 -2.16
N GLN A 26 15.35 10.38 -2.16
CA GLN A 26 16.48 9.46 -2.22
C GLN A 26 17.25 9.51 -3.55
N GLN A 27 16.61 9.87 -4.66
CA GLN A 27 17.28 9.96 -5.97
C GLN A 27 18.23 11.16 -6.09
N ILE A 28 18.11 12.18 -5.22
CA ILE A 28 18.85 13.44 -5.32
C ILE A 28 20.31 13.33 -4.83
N GLY A 29 20.69 12.25 -4.13
CA GLY A 29 22.03 12.09 -3.51
C GLY A 29 22.95 11.04 -4.14
N ILE A 30 22.65 10.49 -5.32
CA ILE A 30 23.25 9.22 -5.75
C ILE A 30 24.42 9.43 -6.71
N ASN A 31 25.61 9.10 -6.21
CA ASN A 31 26.83 8.99 -7.00
C ASN A 31 26.75 7.69 -7.84
N ARG A 32 26.56 7.81 -9.16
CA ARG A 32 26.23 6.70 -10.09
C ARG A 32 27.34 5.66 -10.31
N THR A 33 28.48 5.77 -9.64
CA THR A 33 29.69 5.01 -9.93
C THR A 33 29.72 3.59 -9.34
N VAL A 34 28.80 3.22 -8.45
CA VAL A 34 28.77 1.88 -7.81
C VAL A 34 27.34 1.29 -7.89
N GLY A 35 26.92 0.87 -9.08
CA GLY A 35 25.51 0.57 -9.39
C GLY A 35 24.90 -0.72 -8.80
N TRP A 36 25.70 -1.61 -8.24
CA TRP A 36 25.31 -2.97 -7.83
C TRP A 36 24.76 -3.04 -6.40
N ALA A 37 25.31 -2.26 -5.45
CA ALA A 37 24.79 -2.20 -4.07
C ALA A 37 23.42 -1.50 -3.94
N TYR A 38 22.96 -0.82 -5.00
CA TYR A 38 21.71 -0.03 -4.99
C TYR A 38 20.54 -0.73 -5.69
N GLN A 39 20.77 -1.73 -6.53
CA GLN A 39 19.70 -2.43 -7.29
C GLN A 39 18.62 -3.01 -6.38
N ASP A 40 19.00 -3.61 -5.26
CA ASP A 40 18.07 -4.27 -4.33
C ASP A 40 17.20 -3.27 -3.55
N LYS A 41 17.76 -2.09 -3.20
CA LYS A 41 17.03 -1.03 -2.50
C LYS A 41 15.99 -0.36 -3.41
N TYR A 42 16.28 -0.22 -4.70
CA TYR A 42 15.29 0.28 -5.65
C TYR A 42 14.16 -0.71 -5.90
N PHE A 43 14.46 -2.01 -5.91
CA PHE A 43 13.44 -3.03 -6.12
C PHE A 43 12.37 -3.00 -5.03
N SER A 44 12.74 -2.95 -3.75
CA SER A 44 11.78 -2.88 -2.63
C SER A 44 10.90 -1.62 -2.71
N ILE A 45 11.50 -0.50 -3.10
CA ILE A 45 10.83 0.79 -3.26
C ILE A 45 9.81 0.76 -4.41
N ILE A 46 10.22 0.24 -5.57
CA ILE A 46 9.38 0.12 -6.76
C ILE A 46 8.20 -0.82 -6.47
N LEU A 47 8.46 -1.94 -5.79
CA LEU A 47 7.43 -2.88 -5.36
C LEU A 47 6.39 -2.19 -4.47
N LEU A 48 6.83 -1.39 -3.50
CA LEU A 48 5.95 -0.67 -2.58
C LEU A 48 5.08 0.37 -3.31
N LEU A 49 5.65 1.11 -4.26
CA LEU A 49 4.91 2.05 -5.12
C LEU A 49 3.85 1.34 -5.96
N LEU A 50 4.23 0.22 -6.59
CA LEU A 50 3.34 -0.57 -7.41
C LEU A 50 2.17 -1.11 -6.58
N LEU A 51 2.44 -1.61 -5.38
CA LEU A 51 1.40 -2.03 -4.44
C LEU A 51 0.49 -0.87 -4.01
N CYS A 52 1.05 0.31 -3.69
CA CYS A 52 0.26 1.49 -3.36
C CYS A 52 -0.66 1.90 -4.52
N ALA A 53 -0.14 1.89 -5.76
CA ALA A 53 -0.93 2.21 -6.95
C ALA A 53 -2.08 1.21 -7.15
N ILE A 54 -1.80 -0.09 -7.01
CA ILE A 54 -2.82 -1.15 -7.06
C ILE A 54 -3.89 -0.92 -5.99
N PHE A 55 -3.49 -0.59 -4.76
CA PHE A 55 -4.43 -0.31 -3.67
C PHE A 55 -5.33 0.88 -3.98
N ILE A 56 -4.77 1.99 -4.47
CA ILE A 56 -5.52 3.20 -4.84
C ILE A 56 -6.52 2.88 -5.95
N LEU A 57 -6.07 2.20 -7.01
CA LEU A 57 -6.93 1.84 -8.14
C LEU A 57 -8.11 0.96 -7.70
N ILE A 58 -7.84 -0.10 -6.95
CA ILE A 58 -8.89 -1.03 -6.55
C ILE A 58 -9.81 -0.42 -5.49
N PHE A 59 -9.29 0.30 -4.50
CA PHE A 59 -10.18 1.00 -3.54
C PHE A 59 -11.00 2.09 -4.24
N GLY A 60 -10.46 2.74 -5.27
CA GLY A 60 -11.21 3.64 -6.15
C GLY A 60 -12.36 2.91 -6.85
N LEU A 61 -12.09 1.77 -7.48
CA LEU A 61 -13.11 0.93 -8.12
C LEU A 61 -14.18 0.43 -7.14
N LEU A 62 -13.77 -0.01 -5.95
CA LEU A 62 -14.70 -0.45 -4.90
C LEU A 62 -15.60 0.71 -4.42
N LYS A 63 -15.05 1.92 -4.32
CA LYS A 63 -15.81 3.13 -4.00
C LYS A 63 -16.83 3.48 -5.09
N ILE A 64 -16.44 3.42 -6.36
CA ILE A 64 -17.34 3.66 -7.51
C ILE A 64 -18.48 2.63 -7.54
N THR A 65 -18.15 1.36 -7.32
CA THR A 65 -19.13 0.25 -7.30
C THR A 65 -19.97 0.18 -6.02
N LYS A 66 -19.78 1.13 -5.08
CA LYS A 66 -20.42 1.20 -3.76
C LYS A 66 -20.27 -0.08 -2.94
N ILE A 67 -19.20 -0.84 -3.17
CA ILE A 67 -18.91 -2.06 -2.41
C ILE A 67 -18.25 -1.66 -1.10
N GLN A 68 -18.85 -2.09 0.02
CA GLN A 68 -18.29 -1.82 1.34
C GLN A 68 -17.14 -2.79 1.65
N THR A 69 -16.01 -2.24 2.05
CA THR A 69 -14.84 -2.99 2.51
C THR A 69 -14.86 -3.21 4.02
N ASN A 70 -14.07 -4.18 4.50
CA ASN A 70 -13.89 -4.35 5.93
C ASN A 70 -12.92 -3.28 6.47
N ASN A 71 -13.44 -2.41 7.34
CA ASN A 71 -12.68 -1.31 7.92
C ASN A 71 -11.44 -1.76 8.68
N ARG A 72 -11.55 -2.85 9.45
CA ARG A 72 -10.45 -3.31 10.30
C ARG A 72 -9.26 -3.74 9.46
N LEU A 73 -9.50 -4.55 8.42
CA LEU A 73 -8.47 -5.00 7.48
C LEU A 73 -7.88 -3.83 6.70
N SER A 74 -8.71 -2.86 6.31
CA SER A 74 -8.23 -1.70 5.56
C SER A 74 -7.35 -0.77 6.38
N ILE A 75 -7.68 -0.57 7.67
CA ILE A 75 -6.82 0.18 8.62
C ILE A 75 -5.50 -0.55 8.82
N ILE A 76 -5.54 -1.87 9.02
CA ILE A 76 -4.33 -2.71 9.12
C ILE A 76 -3.46 -2.55 7.88
N ASN A 77 -4.04 -2.55 6.68
CA ASN A 77 -3.27 -2.36 5.45
C ASN A 77 -2.57 -1.00 5.40
N ILE A 78 -3.28 0.08 5.75
CA ILE A 78 -2.68 1.42 5.77
C ILE A 78 -1.52 1.47 6.78
N ILE A 79 -1.70 0.91 7.97
CA ILE A 79 -0.64 0.84 8.98
C ILE A 79 0.56 0.05 8.42
N LEU A 80 0.33 -1.09 7.77
CA LEU A 80 1.40 -1.90 7.19
C LEU A 80 2.13 -1.19 6.04
N ILE A 81 1.47 -0.33 5.26
CA ILE A 81 2.14 0.52 4.26
C ILE A 81 3.13 1.45 4.96
N PHE A 82 2.70 2.15 6.01
CA PHE A 82 3.57 3.05 6.77
C PHE A 82 4.72 2.31 7.45
N VAL A 83 4.44 1.15 8.07
CA VAL A 83 5.48 0.32 8.68
C VAL A 83 6.46 -0.16 7.60
N SER A 84 5.99 -0.54 6.42
CA SER A 84 6.87 -0.94 5.31
C SER A 84 7.75 0.21 4.82
N LEU A 85 7.22 1.44 4.74
CA LEU A 85 8.01 2.63 4.41
C LEU A 85 9.12 2.86 5.43
N ILE A 86 8.79 2.88 6.71
CA ILE A 86 9.76 3.10 7.80
C ILE A 86 10.81 2.00 7.83
N THR A 87 10.38 0.74 7.70
CA THR A 87 11.29 -0.42 7.70
C THR A 87 12.25 -0.39 6.52
N ASN A 88 11.77 0.02 5.34
CA ASN A 88 12.59 0.13 4.14
C ASN A 88 13.65 1.22 4.28
N GLU A 89 13.32 2.32 4.97
CA GLU A 89 14.22 3.45 5.13
C GLU A 89 15.26 3.24 6.24
N PHE A 90 14.84 2.70 7.39
CA PHE A 90 15.64 2.72 8.62
C PHE A 90 16.12 1.36 9.11
N ILE A 91 15.57 0.25 8.62
CA ILE A 91 15.85 -1.10 9.17
C ILE A 91 16.47 -2.02 8.13
N SER A 92 15.69 -2.47 7.15
CA SER A 92 16.12 -3.44 6.14
C SER A 92 15.13 -3.47 4.98
N HIS A 93 15.65 -3.37 3.76
CA HIS A 93 14.88 -3.48 2.52
C HIS A 93 14.29 -4.88 2.34
N ILE A 94 14.99 -5.93 2.78
CA ILE A 94 14.48 -7.32 2.76
C ILE A 94 13.27 -7.46 3.68
N ALA A 95 13.36 -6.93 4.90
CA ALA A 95 12.24 -6.95 5.85
C ALA A 95 11.02 -6.18 5.30
N ALA A 96 11.24 -5.04 4.65
CA ALA A 96 10.18 -4.27 4.02
C ALA A 96 9.46 -5.04 2.89
N ILE A 97 10.19 -5.85 2.10
CA ILE A 97 9.58 -6.72 1.07
C ILE A 97 8.63 -7.73 1.73
N PHE A 98 9.05 -8.41 2.80
CA PHE A 98 8.20 -9.38 3.51
C PHE A 98 6.94 -8.74 4.11
N ILE A 99 7.07 -7.54 4.68
CA ILE A 99 5.94 -6.77 5.21
C ILE A 99 4.99 -6.36 4.07
N SER A 100 5.53 -5.88 2.95
CA SER A 100 4.76 -5.52 1.76
C SER A 100 3.99 -6.69 1.17
N LEU A 101 4.60 -7.88 1.09
CA LEU A 101 3.94 -9.10 0.63
C LEU A 101 2.82 -9.53 1.57
N THR A 102 3.06 -9.46 2.88
CA THR A 102 2.04 -9.77 3.90
C THR A 102 0.86 -8.80 3.80
N ASN A 103 1.15 -7.51 3.62
CA ASN A 103 0.14 -6.47 3.41
C ASN A 103 -0.70 -6.74 2.15
N PHE A 104 -0.05 -7.17 1.05
CA PHE A 104 -0.76 -7.56 -0.17
C PHE A 104 -1.70 -8.75 0.06
N MET A 105 -1.29 -9.76 0.83
CA MET A 105 -2.17 -10.89 1.17
C MET A 105 -3.39 -10.45 1.98
N ILE A 106 -3.21 -9.59 2.98
CA ILE A 106 -4.33 -9.04 3.79
C ILE A 106 -5.28 -8.23 2.90
N PHE A 107 -4.74 -7.45 1.96
CA PHE A 107 -5.52 -6.74 0.97
C PHE A 107 -6.35 -7.65 0.05
N LEU A 108 -5.77 -8.73 -0.48
CA LEU A 108 -6.51 -9.70 -1.28
C LEU A 108 -7.65 -10.33 -0.48
N VAL A 109 -7.39 -10.73 0.77
CA VAL A 109 -8.43 -11.26 1.68
C VAL A 109 -9.54 -10.23 1.88
N ASN A 110 -9.20 -8.95 2.09
CA ASN A 110 -10.17 -7.88 2.25
C ASN A 110 -11.06 -7.70 1.02
N ILE A 111 -10.48 -7.74 -0.19
CA ILE A 111 -11.26 -7.66 -1.44
C ILE A 111 -12.19 -8.85 -1.59
N ILE A 112 -11.69 -10.07 -1.40
CA ILE A 112 -12.47 -11.31 -1.56
C ILE A 112 -13.66 -11.30 -0.60
N LEU A 113 -13.44 -10.93 0.66
CA LEU A 113 -14.51 -10.79 1.66
C LEU A 113 -15.52 -9.70 1.26
N SER A 114 -15.05 -8.58 0.74
CA SER A 114 -15.92 -7.47 0.30
C SER A 114 -16.82 -7.89 -0.87
N ILE A 115 -16.28 -8.61 -1.84
CA ILE A 115 -17.03 -9.12 -3.00
C ILE A 115 -17.99 -10.23 -2.58
N ARG A 116 -17.56 -11.17 -1.73
CA ARG A 116 -18.41 -12.28 -1.26
C ARG A 116 -19.60 -11.76 -0.45
N ASN A 117 -19.37 -10.78 0.43
CA ASN A 117 -20.43 -10.20 1.26
C ASN A 117 -21.39 -9.30 0.46
N ARG A 118 -21.00 -8.80 -0.71
CA ARG A 118 -21.91 -8.05 -1.61
C ARG A 118 -23.14 -8.86 -1.99
N LYS A 119 -23.02 -10.20 -2.14
CA LYS A 119 -24.16 -11.08 -2.45
C LYS A 119 -25.18 -11.18 -1.30
N ARG A 120 -24.78 -10.91 -0.05
CA ARG A 120 -25.65 -11.00 1.13
C ARG A 120 -26.55 -9.78 1.33
N TYR A 121 -26.20 -8.61 0.79
CA TYR A 121 -26.93 -7.34 1.00
C TYR A 121 -27.78 -6.93 -0.22
N LYS A 122 -28.02 -7.84 -1.17
CA LYS A 122 -28.84 -7.61 -2.36
C LYS A 122 -30.27 -8.18 -2.25
N TYR A 123 -30.68 -8.59 -1.06
CA TYR A 123 -32.03 -9.06 -0.74
C TYR A 123 -32.69 -8.12 0.25
#